data_AF-A0A7U9SLQ2-F1
#
_entry.id   AF-A0A7U9SLQ2-F1
#
_cell.length_a   1.000
_cell.length_b   1.000
_cell.length_c   1.000
_cell.angle_alpha   90.00
_cell.angle_beta   90.00
_cell.angle_gamma   90.00
#
_symmetry.space_group_name_H-M   'P 1'
#
loop_
_entity.id
_entity.type
_entity.pdbx_description
1 polymer ?
#
loop_
_entity_poly.entity_id
_entity_poly.type
_entity_poly.pdbx_seq_one_letter_code
_entity_poly.pdbx_strand_id
1 'polypeptide(L)'
;MTGRASKMKQGMKSSIPVSELCYYIFFCILFLAKMTGFYDGQGVFKACLVLAAFFAFVKIVLTSYDLREFIAMAALAMLGLLVYRNSGEKSALVFLVTMMGFKNIPVHRMMKIGLAVGALGFGAMVLKSMLGIGSEIVLAHHKFGMDILRKGSGYSHPNVLHVSYAVLVVLILFGIENNRDRMKAYVWTMLGNFVVFLYSVSYTGFMLVTLFIAFNLYFTYRKKFCRAEKVLIQCLFPACVLFSLFAPLIVEPDTPLFDFLNKVLNRRFYASRLYLQENPLTLLGNRIYASHTYALDSSYVTLLLYGGIILFVLVCAGYLYAIYASMKKQDARGLSILLSFAIAGVIEPFLFNLSFKNLSLLIIAGYLFSLCRNGRKVLLCGFLDREIGISLPEVFGRGGRNAGLKGEIKAVFLSLALGMAAGGAFYFLGGLPETAYVGEKYCDIEGEKTFIPYSEAVKDVDAVFYGYTAGEEGMYKFGGETIAFDRLRDTVRVIFVVTLAGYLVWGYWGSLKRDRGKE
;
A
#
# COMPACT_ATOMS: atom_id res chain seq x y z
N MET A 1 -23.91 49.27 -4.73
CA MET A 1 -24.06 47.80 -4.93
C MET A 1 -22.96 47.26 -5.86
N THR A 2 -21.69 47.32 -5.46
CA THR A 2 -20.55 46.86 -6.27
C THR A 2 -19.42 46.37 -5.36
N GLY A 3 -19.73 45.40 -4.49
CA GLY A 3 -18.75 44.88 -3.51
C GLY A 3 -18.85 43.38 -3.21
N ARG A 4 -19.68 42.62 -3.94
CA ARG A 4 -19.92 41.20 -3.67
C ARG A 4 -19.51 40.23 -4.79
N ALA A 5 -19.14 40.73 -5.96
CA ALA A 5 -18.78 39.89 -7.11
C ALA A 5 -17.27 39.54 -7.23
N SER A 6 -16.40 40.02 -6.33
CA SER A 6 -14.96 39.72 -6.40
C SER A 6 -14.50 38.54 -5.53
N LYS A 7 -15.42 37.83 -4.86
CA LYS A 7 -15.09 36.66 -4.01
C LYS A 7 -15.26 35.29 -4.68
N MET A 8 -15.55 35.24 -5.99
CA MET A 8 -15.68 34.01 -6.77
C MET A 8 -14.52 33.87 -7.77
N LYS A 9 -13.31 33.54 -7.26
CA LYS A 9 -12.17 32.91 -7.98
C LYS A 9 -10.89 32.99 -7.12
N GLN A 10 -10.98 32.60 -5.85
CA GLN A 10 -9.77 32.23 -5.10
C GLN A 10 -9.77 30.71 -4.96
N GLY A 11 -9.28 30.02 -5.98
CA GLY A 11 -8.54 28.79 -5.71
C GLY A 11 -7.47 29.16 -4.69
N MET A 12 -7.40 28.42 -3.59
CA MET A 12 -6.53 28.71 -2.46
C MET A 12 -5.08 28.78 -3.00
N LYS A 13 -4.56 29.98 -3.27
CA LYS A 13 -3.16 30.19 -3.65
C LYS A 13 -2.33 29.83 -2.44
N SER A 14 -1.93 28.57 -2.34
CA SER A 14 -0.90 28.16 -1.38
C SER A 14 0.45 28.52 -1.99
N SER A 15 1.17 29.42 -1.34
CA SER A 15 2.61 29.49 -1.54
C SER A 15 3.24 28.25 -0.88
N ILE A 16 4.15 27.61 -1.62
CA ILE A 16 4.88 26.42 -1.17
C ILE A 16 6.37 26.70 -1.41
N PRO A 17 7.25 26.49 -0.42
CA PRO A 17 8.69 26.64 -0.63
C PRO A 17 9.21 25.61 -1.65
N VAL A 18 10.24 25.98 -2.43
CA VAL A 18 10.92 25.09 -3.38
C VAL A 18 11.37 23.80 -2.70
N SER A 19 11.88 23.90 -1.48
CA SER A 19 12.31 22.74 -0.70
C SER A 19 11.16 21.75 -0.53
N GLU A 20 9.98 22.21 -0.11
CA GLU A 20 8.79 21.37 0.02
C GLU A 20 8.34 20.77 -1.32
N LEU A 21 8.38 21.54 -2.41
CA LEU A 21 8.10 21.03 -3.76
C LEU A 21 9.06 19.91 -4.16
N CYS A 22 10.36 20.05 -3.92
CA CYS A 22 11.35 19.01 -4.19
C CYS A 22 11.02 17.71 -3.43
N TYR A 23 10.59 17.81 -2.17
CA TYR A 23 10.17 16.62 -1.42
C TYR A 23 8.92 15.96 -2.02
N TYR A 24 7.95 16.75 -2.49
CA TYR A 24 6.79 16.20 -3.18
C TYR A 24 7.16 15.50 -4.48
N ILE A 25 8.05 16.08 -5.28
CA ILE A 25 8.51 15.44 -6.52
C ILE A 25 9.25 14.13 -6.20
N PHE A 26 10.18 14.16 -5.23
CA PHE A 26 10.87 12.96 -4.72
C PHE A 26 9.88 11.85 -4.36
N PHE A 27 8.87 12.17 -3.56
CA PHE A 27 7.88 11.20 -3.14
C PHE A 27 6.99 10.73 -4.29
N CYS A 28 6.50 11.63 -5.15
CA CYS A 28 5.65 11.28 -6.28
C CYS A 28 6.33 10.28 -7.21
N ILE A 29 7.63 10.47 -7.52
CA ILE A 29 8.38 9.57 -8.40
C ILE A 29 8.42 8.16 -7.81
N LEU A 30 8.82 8.03 -6.55
CA LEU A 30 9.03 6.72 -5.92
C LEU A 30 7.71 6.05 -5.55
N PHE A 31 6.75 6.82 -5.05
CA PHE A 31 5.43 6.34 -4.74
C PHE A 31 4.70 5.87 -5.99
N LEU A 32 4.75 6.63 -7.11
CA LEU A 32 4.16 6.20 -8.37
C LEU A 32 4.81 4.92 -8.89
N ALA A 33 6.15 4.86 -8.93
CA ALA A 33 6.87 3.67 -9.37
C ALA A 33 6.47 2.42 -8.57
N LYS A 34 6.19 2.57 -7.28
CA LYS A 34 5.75 1.48 -6.41
C LYS A 34 4.26 1.17 -6.53
N MET A 35 3.43 2.17 -6.79
CA MET A 35 2.00 2.00 -7.07
C MET A 35 1.75 1.38 -8.44
N THR A 36 2.70 1.46 -9.38
CA THR A 36 2.67 0.70 -10.65
C THR A 36 3.32 -0.69 -10.55
N GLY A 37 3.91 -1.03 -9.40
CA GLY A 37 4.49 -2.36 -9.16
C GLY A 37 5.95 -2.54 -9.60
N PHE A 38 6.67 -1.46 -9.93
CA PHE A 38 8.10 -1.57 -10.25
C PHE A 38 8.92 -1.92 -9.00
N TYR A 39 9.86 -2.84 -9.15
CA TYR A 39 10.70 -3.35 -8.05
C TYR A 39 12.19 -3.25 -8.38
N ASP A 40 13.02 -3.42 -7.34
CA ASP A 40 14.47 -3.29 -7.49
C ASP A 40 15.02 -4.37 -8.44
N GLY A 41 16.05 -4.03 -9.19
CA GLY A 41 16.57 -4.84 -10.30
C GLY A 41 16.12 -4.35 -11.69
N GLN A 42 14.93 -3.77 -11.81
CA GLN A 42 14.45 -3.21 -13.08
C GLN A 42 15.15 -1.89 -13.43
N GLY A 43 15.56 -1.73 -14.69
CA GLY A 43 16.23 -0.50 -15.17
C GLY A 43 15.38 0.76 -14.96
N VAL A 44 14.07 0.66 -15.22
CA VAL A 44 13.10 1.75 -15.00
C VAL A 44 13.07 2.16 -13.52
N PHE A 45 13.04 1.20 -12.60
CA PHE A 45 13.03 1.50 -11.17
C PHE A 45 14.33 2.17 -10.71
N LYS A 46 15.49 1.74 -11.24
CA LYS A 46 16.78 2.38 -10.97
C LYS A 46 16.81 3.84 -11.43
N ALA A 47 16.27 4.13 -12.62
CA ALA A 47 16.15 5.50 -13.12
C ALA A 47 15.26 6.37 -12.22
N CYS A 48 14.10 5.86 -11.79
CA CYS A 48 13.25 6.54 -10.81
C CYS A 48 13.99 6.82 -9.50
N LEU A 49 14.79 5.87 -9.01
CA LEU A 49 15.55 6.00 -7.77
C LEU A 49 16.60 7.10 -7.86
N VAL A 50 17.37 7.17 -8.95
CA VAL A 50 18.38 8.21 -9.17
C VAL A 50 17.74 9.59 -9.29
N LEU A 51 16.67 9.70 -10.09
CA LEU A 51 15.96 10.97 -10.28
C LEU A 51 15.36 11.49 -8.96
N ALA A 52 14.75 10.60 -8.18
CA ALA A 52 14.19 10.98 -6.89
C ALA A 52 15.29 11.35 -5.89
N ALA A 53 16.41 10.64 -5.87
CA ALA A 53 17.56 10.96 -5.01
C ALA A 53 18.09 12.39 -5.26
N PHE A 54 18.11 12.84 -6.52
CA PHE A 54 18.45 14.23 -6.86
C PHE A 54 17.51 15.23 -6.16
N PHE A 55 16.19 15.04 -6.23
CA PHE A 55 15.23 15.92 -5.57
C PHE A 55 15.31 15.86 -4.03
N ALA A 56 15.59 14.68 -3.46
CA ALA A 56 15.84 14.55 -2.03
C ALA A 56 17.09 15.33 -1.60
N PHE A 57 18.16 15.25 -2.38
CA PHE A 57 19.39 16.01 -2.14
C PHE A 57 19.13 17.52 -2.18
N VAL A 58 18.45 18.02 -3.22
CA VAL A 58 18.08 19.45 -3.33
C VAL A 58 17.21 19.87 -2.14
N LYS A 59 16.22 19.07 -1.73
CA LYS A 59 15.40 19.31 -0.53
C LYS A 59 16.28 19.47 0.71
N ILE A 60 17.24 18.56 0.94
CA ILE A 60 18.10 18.60 2.11
C ILE A 60 18.97 19.86 2.09
N VAL A 61 19.56 20.23 0.96
CA VAL A 61 20.43 21.42 0.85
C VAL A 61 19.67 22.74 1.09
N LEU A 62 18.42 22.84 0.61
CA LEU A 62 17.60 24.05 0.76
C LEU A 62 16.99 24.21 2.16
N THR A 63 16.85 23.12 2.92
CA THR A 63 16.19 23.16 4.22
C THR A 63 17.14 23.69 5.30
N SER A 64 16.63 24.57 6.17
CA SER A 64 17.40 25.05 7.34
C SER A 64 17.38 24.03 8.48
N TYR A 65 18.50 23.84 9.17
CA TYR A 65 18.65 22.90 10.29
C TYR A 65 19.38 23.53 11.47
N ASP A 66 18.99 23.20 12.71
CA ASP A 66 19.82 23.45 13.88
C ASP A 66 21.01 22.47 13.90
N LEU A 67 22.09 22.81 14.61
CA LEU A 67 23.28 21.99 14.75
C LEU A 67 22.94 20.57 15.22
N ARG A 68 22.01 20.45 16.17
CA ARG A 68 21.54 19.14 16.68
C ARG A 68 20.88 18.30 15.60
N GLU A 69 20.06 18.92 14.76
CA GLU A 69 19.39 18.23 13.65
C GLU A 69 20.39 17.84 12.57
N PHE A 70 21.37 18.70 12.29
CA PHE A 70 22.44 18.41 11.33
C PHE A 70 23.28 17.21 11.78
N ILE A 71 23.71 17.18 13.05
CA ILE A 71 24.45 16.05 13.62
C ILE A 71 23.61 14.76 13.55
N ALA A 72 22.33 14.84 13.92
CA ALA A 72 21.43 13.68 13.85
C ALA A 72 21.26 13.16 12.42
N MET A 73 21.09 14.04 11.43
CA MET A 73 21.01 13.65 10.02
C MET A 73 22.32 13.05 9.52
N ALA A 74 23.47 13.64 9.87
CA ALA A 74 24.78 13.11 9.49
C ALA A 74 25.00 11.71 10.08
N ALA A 75 24.63 11.50 11.34
CA ALA A 75 24.70 10.19 11.99
C ALA A 75 23.76 9.16 11.34
N LEU A 76 22.52 9.54 11.01
CA LEU A 76 21.57 8.67 10.31
C LEU A 76 22.05 8.36 8.88
N ALA A 77 22.58 9.33 8.15
CA ALA A 77 23.13 9.11 6.81
C ALA A 77 24.34 8.16 6.86
N MET A 78 25.25 8.35 7.81
CA MET A 78 26.39 7.45 8.03
C MET A 78 25.92 6.04 8.37
N LEU A 79 24.95 5.89 9.27
CA LEU A 79 24.36 4.60 9.61
C LEU A 79 23.77 3.92 8.35
N GLY A 80 23.01 4.65 7.54
CA GLY A 80 22.43 4.12 6.30
C GLY A 80 23.49 3.64 5.29
N LEU A 81 24.59 4.38 5.16
CA LEU A 81 25.72 4.00 4.29
C LEU A 81 26.47 2.77 4.81
N LEU A 82 26.71 2.68 6.12
CA LEU A 82 27.36 1.52 6.73
C LEU A 82 26.50 0.26 6.59
N VAL A 83 25.19 0.38 6.86
CA VAL A 83 24.23 -0.71 6.66
C VAL A 83 24.20 -1.15 5.21
N TYR A 84 24.11 -0.22 4.26
CA TYR A 84 24.13 -0.54 2.83
C TYR A 84 25.43 -1.23 2.40
N ARG A 85 26.58 -0.76 2.90
CA ARG A 85 27.89 -1.36 2.60
C ARG A 85 27.96 -2.82 3.07
N ASN A 86 27.44 -3.11 4.26
CA ASN A 86 27.53 -4.45 4.86
C ASN A 86 26.46 -5.40 4.31
N SER A 87 25.25 -4.91 4.10
CA SER A 87 24.08 -5.72 3.70
C SER A 87 23.84 -5.80 2.20
N GLY A 88 24.30 -4.81 1.43
CA GLY A 88 23.91 -4.61 0.03
C GLY A 88 22.46 -4.13 -0.16
N GLU A 89 21.69 -3.99 0.92
CA GLU A 89 20.26 -3.71 0.87
C GLU A 89 20.01 -2.18 0.84
N LYS A 90 19.38 -1.70 -0.25
CA LYS A 90 19.15 -0.27 -0.45
C LYS A 90 17.96 0.25 0.39
N SER A 91 17.07 -0.62 0.86
CA SER A 91 15.87 -0.26 1.62
C SER A 91 16.17 0.66 2.80
N ALA A 92 17.22 0.34 3.57
CA ALA A 92 17.60 1.12 4.76
C ALA A 92 18.02 2.55 4.42
N LEU A 93 18.84 2.73 3.37
CA LEU A 93 19.29 4.05 2.95
C LEU A 93 18.13 4.92 2.49
N VAL A 94 17.27 4.37 1.64
CA VAL A 94 16.10 5.05 1.10
C VAL A 94 15.10 5.41 2.19
N PHE A 95 14.89 4.52 3.16
CA PHE A 95 14.08 4.76 4.35
C PHE A 95 14.60 5.97 5.14
N LEU A 96 15.91 6.02 5.42
CA LEU A 96 16.52 7.12 6.18
C LEU A 96 16.51 8.45 5.42
N VAL A 97 16.75 8.44 4.10
CA VAL A 97 16.63 9.65 3.25
C VAL A 97 15.20 10.19 3.26
N THR A 98 14.20 9.31 3.19
CA THR A 98 12.78 9.69 3.28
C THR A 98 12.49 10.38 4.61
N MET A 99 13.00 9.83 5.71
CA MET A 99 12.88 10.43 7.04
C MET A 99 13.54 11.81 7.09
N MET A 100 14.79 11.94 6.68
CA MET A 100 15.53 13.21 6.73
C MET A 100 14.87 14.31 5.90
N GLY A 101 14.37 13.98 4.70
CA GLY A 101 13.71 14.92 3.81
C GLY A 101 12.35 15.44 4.31
N PHE A 102 11.72 14.76 5.27
CA PHE A 102 10.37 15.09 5.75
C PHE A 102 10.29 16.38 6.59
N LYS A 103 11.43 17.00 6.92
CA LYS A 103 11.43 18.22 7.73
C LYS A 103 10.64 19.36 7.06
N ASN A 104 9.77 20.00 7.86
CA ASN A 104 8.86 21.06 7.45
C ASN A 104 7.81 20.64 6.40
N ILE A 105 7.56 19.33 6.24
CA ILE A 105 6.55 18.83 5.31
C ILE A 105 5.23 18.60 6.05
N PRO A 106 4.12 19.24 5.63
CA PRO A 106 2.82 18.99 6.23
C PRO A 106 2.27 17.62 5.81
N VAL A 107 2.20 16.69 6.78
CA VAL A 107 1.65 15.32 6.61
C VAL A 107 0.32 15.32 5.86
N HIS A 108 -0.59 16.25 6.16
CA HIS A 108 -1.91 16.27 5.53
C HIS A 108 -1.87 16.54 4.02
N ARG A 109 -1.01 17.46 3.58
CA ARG A 109 -0.83 17.78 2.16
C ARG A 109 -0.17 16.61 1.44
N MET A 110 0.85 16.03 2.06
CA MET A 110 1.55 14.84 1.58
C MET A 110 0.59 13.67 1.32
N MET A 111 -0.30 13.36 2.27
CA MET A 111 -1.27 12.26 2.12
C MET A 111 -2.30 12.55 1.01
N LYS A 112 -2.69 13.81 0.77
CA LYS A 112 -3.55 14.17 -0.37
C LYS A 112 -2.86 14.01 -1.72
N ILE A 113 -1.58 14.41 -1.81
CA ILE A 113 -0.75 14.18 -3.00
C ILE A 113 -0.58 12.67 -3.24
N GLY A 114 -0.27 11.92 -2.18
CA GLY A 114 -0.20 10.46 -2.22
C GLY A 114 -1.49 9.82 -2.69
N LEU A 115 -2.66 10.32 -2.26
CA LEU A 115 -3.95 9.83 -2.75
C LEU A 115 -4.12 10.02 -4.26
N ALA A 116 -3.79 11.21 -4.78
CA ALA A 116 -3.89 11.48 -6.21
C ALA A 116 -2.95 10.58 -7.03
N VAL A 117 -1.68 10.50 -6.64
CA VAL A 117 -0.67 9.68 -7.32
C VAL A 117 -0.99 8.20 -7.19
N GLY A 118 -1.43 7.76 -6.01
CA GLY A 118 -1.81 6.38 -5.74
C GLY A 118 -3.04 5.94 -6.52
N ALA A 119 -4.08 6.79 -6.58
CA ALA A 119 -5.27 6.53 -7.39
C ALA A 119 -4.92 6.46 -8.88
N LEU A 120 -4.06 7.36 -9.37
CA LEU A 120 -3.57 7.35 -10.74
C LEU A 120 -2.79 6.06 -11.05
N GLY A 121 -1.81 5.71 -10.21
CA GLY A 121 -1.00 4.51 -10.39
C GLY A 121 -1.82 3.22 -10.32
N PHE A 122 -2.64 3.06 -9.29
CA PHE A 122 -3.51 1.90 -9.14
C PHE A 122 -4.53 1.79 -10.28
N GLY A 123 -5.20 2.90 -10.61
CA GLY A 123 -6.17 2.96 -11.70
C GLY A 123 -5.55 2.64 -13.06
N ALA A 124 -4.34 3.13 -13.33
CA ALA A 124 -3.61 2.82 -14.56
C ALA A 124 -3.27 1.33 -14.68
N MET A 125 -2.88 0.67 -13.58
CA MET A 125 -2.57 -0.77 -13.60
C MET A 125 -3.81 -1.63 -13.81
N VAL A 126 -4.91 -1.31 -13.12
CA VAL A 126 -6.19 -2.00 -13.31
C VAL A 126 -6.69 -1.80 -14.73
N LEU A 127 -6.64 -0.56 -15.26
CA LEU A 127 -7.06 -0.26 -16.63
C LEU A 127 -6.19 -1.00 -17.66
N LYS A 128 -4.86 -1.02 -17.47
CA LYS A 128 -3.93 -1.77 -18.32
C LYS A 128 -4.32 -3.25 -18.39
N SER A 129 -4.64 -3.86 -17.25
CA SER A 129 -5.10 -5.25 -17.16
C SER A 129 -6.45 -5.46 -17.86
N MET A 130 -7.42 -4.56 -17.65
CA MET A 130 -8.73 -4.65 -18.31
C MET A 130 -8.65 -4.50 -19.83
N LEU A 131 -7.70 -3.71 -20.34
CA LEU A 131 -7.47 -3.53 -21.77
C LEU A 131 -6.63 -4.68 -22.39
N GLY A 132 -6.20 -5.66 -21.60
CA GLY A 132 -5.34 -6.76 -22.08
C GLY A 132 -3.94 -6.31 -22.52
N ILE A 133 -3.47 -5.16 -22.04
CA ILE A 133 -2.18 -4.58 -22.46
C ILE A 133 -1.05 -5.26 -21.67
N GLY A 134 -0.26 -6.09 -22.36
CA GLY A 134 0.86 -6.84 -21.80
C GLY A 134 0.45 -8.19 -21.18
N SER A 135 1.42 -8.95 -20.68
CA SER A 135 1.16 -10.25 -20.06
C SER A 135 0.60 -10.09 -18.64
N GLU A 136 -0.57 -10.68 -18.39
CA GLU A 136 -1.11 -10.78 -17.04
C GLU A 136 -0.41 -11.92 -16.30
N ILE A 137 0.06 -11.62 -15.08
CA ILE A 137 0.62 -12.65 -14.20
C ILE A 137 -0.54 -13.30 -13.45
N VAL A 138 -0.68 -14.60 -13.67
CA VAL A 138 -1.67 -15.45 -13.02
C VAL A 138 -0.93 -16.56 -12.29
N LEU A 139 -1.27 -16.74 -11.02
CA LEU A 139 -0.73 -17.82 -10.19
C LEU A 139 -1.83 -18.82 -9.89
N ALA A 140 -1.60 -20.08 -10.22
CA ALA A 140 -2.55 -21.15 -9.93
C ALA A 140 -2.25 -21.72 -8.54
N HIS A 141 -3.25 -21.71 -7.66
CA HIS A 141 -3.15 -22.24 -6.29
C HIS A 141 -4.38 -23.06 -5.95
N HIS A 142 -4.19 -24.09 -5.13
CA HIS A 142 -5.31 -24.81 -4.52
C HIS A 142 -5.82 -24.06 -3.28
N LYS A 143 -7.05 -23.56 -3.31
CA LYS A 143 -7.70 -22.84 -2.21
C LYS A 143 -9.20 -23.12 -2.16
N PHE A 144 -9.75 -23.19 -0.95
CA PHE A 144 -11.17 -23.48 -0.72
C PHE A 144 -11.66 -24.82 -1.31
N GLY A 145 -10.76 -25.81 -1.42
CA GLY A 145 -11.08 -27.11 -1.99
C GLY A 145 -11.16 -27.13 -3.52
N MET A 146 -10.79 -26.03 -4.19
CA MET A 146 -10.76 -25.92 -5.64
C MET A 146 -9.48 -25.24 -6.12
N ASP A 147 -9.20 -25.37 -7.42
CA ASP A 147 -8.09 -24.69 -8.05
C ASP A 147 -8.50 -23.30 -8.49
N ILE A 148 -7.72 -22.29 -8.12
CA ILE A 148 -8.05 -20.89 -8.37
C ILE A 148 -6.89 -20.20 -9.07
N LEU A 149 -7.23 -19.48 -10.14
CA LEU A 149 -6.33 -18.60 -10.87
C LEU A 149 -6.29 -17.22 -10.21
N ARG A 150 -5.24 -16.96 -9.42
CA ARG A 150 -5.02 -15.69 -8.73
C ARG A 150 -4.44 -14.68 -9.72
N LYS A 151 -5.20 -13.64 -10.02
CA LYS A 151 -4.84 -12.61 -11.02
C LYS A 151 -4.11 -11.45 -10.35
N GLY A 152 -2.98 -11.04 -10.94
CA GLY A 152 -2.22 -9.86 -10.52
C GLY A 152 -2.83 -8.53 -10.95
N SER A 153 -3.77 -8.51 -11.90
CA SER A 153 -4.41 -7.31 -12.46
C SER A 153 -3.42 -6.19 -12.81
N GLY A 154 -2.38 -6.55 -13.58
CA GLY A 154 -1.32 -5.66 -14.02
C GLY A 154 -0.09 -5.64 -13.10
N TYR A 155 -0.21 -6.10 -11.86
CA TYR A 155 0.92 -6.20 -10.93
C TYR A 155 1.74 -7.48 -11.12
N SER A 156 2.97 -7.44 -10.60
CA SER A 156 3.91 -8.57 -10.61
C SER A 156 3.45 -9.77 -9.78
N HIS A 157 2.52 -9.55 -8.84
CA HIS A 157 2.02 -10.60 -7.96
C HIS A 157 0.63 -10.21 -7.41
N PRO A 158 -0.30 -11.17 -7.20
CA PRO A 158 -1.63 -10.93 -6.64
C PRO A 158 -1.62 -10.23 -5.26
N ASN A 159 -0.65 -10.53 -4.40
CA ASN A 159 -0.49 -9.82 -3.12
C ASN A 159 -0.16 -8.33 -3.32
N VAL A 160 0.63 -7.98 -4.35
CA VAL A 160 1.02 -6.58 -4.62
C VAL A 160 -0.20 -5.76 -5.05
N LEU A 161 -1.13 -6.34 -5.81
CA LEU A 161 -2.42 -5.73 -6.11
C LEU A 161 -3.18 -5.37 -4.84
N HIS A 162 -3.37 -6.34 -3.95
CA HIS A 162 -4.17 -6.16 -2.73
C HIS A 162 -3.56 -5.14 -1.77
N VAL A 163 -2.25 -5.19 -1.64
CA VAL A 163 -1.51 -4.24 -0.83
C VAL A 163 -1.62 -2.83 -1.39
N SER A 164 -1.49 -2.67 -2.71
CA SER A 164 -1.61 -1.35 -3.34
C SER A 164 -3.01 -0.78 -3.11
N TYR A 165 -4.02 -1.65 -3.13
CA TYR A 165 -5.37 -1.30 -2.70
C TYR A 165 -5.43 -0.89 -1.21
N ALA A 166 -4.77 -1.63 -0.31
CA ALA A 166 -4.75 -1.29 1.12
C ALA A 166 -4.14 0.10 1.38
N VAL A 167 -3.03 0.43 0.71
CA VAL A 167 -2.41 1.76 0.77
C VAL A 167 -3.37 2.83 0.25
N LEU A 168 -4.10 2.56 -0.83
CA LEU A 168 -5.10 3.47 -1.37
C LEU A 168 -6.26 3.72 -0.36
N VAL A 169 -6.75 2.67 0.30
CA VAL A 169 -7.78 2.78 1.35
C VAL A 169 -7.29 3.65 2.52
N VAL A 170 -6.04 3.48 2.94
CA VAL A 170 -5.42 4.32 3.97
C VAL A 170 -5.43 5.79 3.57
N LEU A 171 -5.02 6.09 2.34
CA LEU A 171 -4.98 7.46 1.81
C LEU A 171 -6.38 8.07 1.68
N ILE A 172 -7.36 7.31 1.19
CA ILE A 172 -8.77 7.73 1.08
C ILE A 172 -9.30 8.12 2.46
N LEU A 173 -9.21 7.20 3.44
CA LEU A 173 -9.78 7.42 4.78
C LEU A 173 -9.01 8.49 5.57
N PHE A 174 -7.70 8.64 5.32
CA PHE A 174 -6.93 9.73 5.89
C PHE A 174 -7.40 11.10 5.36
N GLY A 175 -7.73 11.20 4.07
CA GLY A 175 -8.16 12.44 3.41
C GLY A 175 -9.56 12.92 3.79
N ILE A 176 -10.42 12.04 4.32
CA ILE A 176 -11.81 12.37 4.64
C ILE A 176 -11.93 12.98 6.04
N GLU A 177 -12.42 14.22 6.10
CA GLU A 177 -12.63 14.96 7.35
C GLU A 177 -14.02 14.71 7.95
N ASN A 178 -15.07 14.69 7.13
CA ASN A 178 -16.46 14.56 7.58
C ASN A 178 -16.84 13.11 7.94
N ASN A 179 -17.55 12.91 9.06
CA ASN A 179 -18.01 11.59 9.52
C ASN A 179 -19.00 10.91 8.56
N ARG A 180 -19.92 11.67 7.92
CA ARG A 180 -20.89 11.07 6.98
C ARG A 180 -20.20 10.44 5.78
N ASP A 181 -19.27 11.17 5.18
CA ASP A 181 -18.52 10.69 4.01
C ASP A 181 -17.54 9.59 4.39
N ARG A 182 -17.04 9.61 5.63
CA ARG A 182 -16.20 8.55 6.18
C ARG A 182 -16.95 7.23 6.31
N MET A 183 -18.20 7.24 6.78
CA MET A 183 -18.98 6.01 6.85
C MET A 183 -19.25 5.43 5.46
N LYS A 184 -19.58 6.27 4.48
CA LYS A 184 -19.72 5.82 3.09
C LYS A 184 -18.42 5.23 2.57
N ALA A 185 -17.30 5.87 2.87
CA ALA A 185 -15.99 5.38 2.48
C ALA A 185 -15.70 4.01 3.09
N TYR A 186 -15.98 3.77 4.38
CA TYR A 186 -15.80 2.42 4.96
C TYR A 186 -16.59 1.34 4.21
N VAL A 187 -17.83 1.62 3.81
CA VAL A 187 -18.64 0.66 3.05
C VAL A 187 -18.02 0.42 1.67
N TRP A 188 -17.72 1.48 0.91
CA TRP A 188 -17.16 1.35 -0.43
C TRP A 188 -15.76 0.74 -0.44
N THR A 189 -14.91 1.06 0.53
CA THR A 189 -13.58 0.47 0.64
C THR A 189 -13.63 -0.96 1.14
N MET A 190 -14.61 -1.34 1.95
CA MET A 190 -14.79 -2.75 2.31
C MET A 190 -15.35 -3.57 1.14
N LEU A 191 -16.31 -3.04 0.37
CA LEU A 191 -16.79 -3.69 -0.85
C LEU A 191 -15.66 -3.87 -1.87
N GLY A 192 -14.85 -2.83 -2.09
CA GLY A 192 -13.66 -2.95 -2.93
C GLY A 192 -12.63 -3.93 -2.38
N ASN A 193 -12.50 -4.08 -1.05
CA ASN A 193 -11.66 -5.11 -0.43
C ASN A 193 -12.09 -6.52 -0.81
N PHE A 194 -13.41 -6.80 -0.79
CA PHE A 194 -13.95 -8.08 -1.26
C PHE A 194 -13.71 -8.30 -2.75
N VAL A 195 -13.95 -7.29 -3.58
CA VAL A 195 -13.70 -7.40 -5.03
C VAL A 195 -12.23 -7.70 -5.30
N VAL A 196 -11.30 -6.94 -4.71
CA VAL A 196 -9.86 -7.18 -4.88
C VAL A 196 -9.46 -8.55 -4.35
N PHE A 197 -10.06 -9.03 -3.25
CA PHE A 197 -9.82 -10.36 -2.71
C PHE A 197 -10.24 -11.49 -3.66
N LEU A 198 -11.34 -11.34 -4.41
CA LEU A 198 -11.75 -12.34 -5.41
C LEU A 198 -10.68 -12.57 -6.47
N TYR A 199 -9.89 -11.54 -6.80
CA TYR A 199 -8.78 -11.63 -7.75
C TYR A 199 -7.48 -12.09 -7.08
N SER A 200 -7.13 -11.45 -5.96
CA SER A 200 -5.83 -11.63 -5.33
C SER A 200 -5.74 -12.94 -4.53
N VAL A 201 -6.87 -13.38 -3.98
CA VAL A 201 -7.02 -14.39 -2.92
C VAL A 201 -5.96 -14.23 -1.83
N SER A 202 -5.68 -12.97 -1.47
CA SER A 202 -4.66 -12.57 -0.51
C SER A 202 -5.28 -12.35 0.87
N TYR A 203 -5.14 -13.34 1.75
CA TYR A 203 -5.66 -13.24 3.13
C TYR A 203 -5.01 -12.08 3.89
N THR A 204 -3.71 -11.88 3.72
CA THR A 204 -2.94 -10.83 4.40
C THR A 204 -3.38 -9.44 3.94
N GLY A 205 -3.54 -9.23 2.63
CA GLY A 205 -4.06 -7.97 2.08
C GLY A 205 -5.48 -7.67 2.56
N PHE A 206 -6.36 -8.68 2.58
CA PHE A 206 -7.73 -8.53 3.06
C PHE A 206 -7.77 -8.14 4.54
N MET A 207 -7.03 -8.87 5.38
CA MET A 207 -6.91 -8.60 6.82
C MET A 207 -6.36 -7.21 7.10
N LEU A 208 -5.34 -6.76 6.35
CA LEU A 208 -4.76 -5.43 6.52
C LEU A 208 -5.82 -4.33 6.33
N VAL A 209 -6.62 -4.41 5.27
CA VAL A 209 -7.68 -3.42 5.01
C VAL A 209 -8.74 -3.47 6.12
N THR A 210 -9.20 -4.67 6.49
CA THR A 210 -10.22 -4.84 7.53
C THR A 210 -9.75 -4.34 8.88
N LEU A 211 -8.54 -4.69 9.30
CA LEU A 211 -7.93 -4.22 10.56
C LEU A 211 -7.74 -2.70 10.55
N PHE A 212 -7.27 -2.14 9.43
CA PHE A 212 -7.14 -0.69 9.32
C PHE A 212 -8.49 0.02 9.44
N ILE A 213 -9.53 -0.45 8.75
CA ILE A 213 -10.89 0.10 8.87
C ILE A 213 -11.41 -0.02 10.31
N ALA A 214 -11.22 -1.18 10.95
CA ALA A 214 -11.64 -1.42 12.33
C ALA A 214 -10.96 -0.46 13.32
N PHE A 215 -9.63 -0.30 13.23
CA PHE A 215 -8.90 0.67 14.05
C PHE A 215 -9.34 2.10 13.75
N ASN A 216 -9.50 2.46 12.47
CA ASN A 216 -9.91 3.79 12.08
C ASN A 216 -11.30 4.14 12.61
N LEU A 217 -12.24 3.20 12.54
CA LEU A 217 -13.58 3.34 13.11
C LEU A 217 -13.51 3.46 14.64
N TYR A 218 -12.81 2.55 15.31
CA TYR A 218 -12.65 2.56 16.76
C TYR A 218 -12.08 3.89 17.27
N PHE A 219 -10.92 4.32 16.76
CA PHE A 219 -10.26 5.55 17.22
C PHE A 219 -10.98 6.83 16.79
N THR A 220 -11.73 6.81 15.69
CA THR A 220 -12.53 7.98 15.28
C THR A 220 -13.66 8.25 16.26
N TYR A 221 -14.32 7.21 16.78
CA TYR A 221 -15.49 7.35 17.66
C TYR A 221 -15.16 7.25 19.15
N ARG A 222 -13.97 6.74 19.51
CA ARG A 222 -13.51 6.68 20.91
C ARG A 222 -13.05 8.06 21.40
N LYS A 223 -13.86 8.69 22.25
CA LYS A 223 -13.61 10.07 22.74
C LYS A 223 -12.42 10.20 23.71
N LYS A 224 -12.18 9.20 24.56
CA LYS A 224 -11.08 9.17 25.54
C LYS A 224 -10.65 7.72 25.78
N PHE A 225 -9.35 7.52 25.99
CA PHE A 225 -8.80 6.21 26.35
C PHE A 225 -8.66 6.04 27.87
N CYS A 226 -9.10 4.90 28.40
CA CYS A 226 -8.83 4.49 29.76
C CYS A 226 -7.35 4.05 29.92
N ARG A 227 -6.91 3.81 31.16
CA ARG A 227 -5.52 3.38 31.43
C ARG A 227 -5.20 2.04 30.77
N ALA A 228 -6.11 1.06 30.87
CA ALA A 228 -5.93 -0.25 30.25
C ALA A 228 -5.82 -0.15 28.72
N GLU A 229 -6.69 0.64 28.07
CA GLU A 229 -6.63 0.87 26.62
C GLU A 229 -5.29 1.46 26.20
N LYS A 230 -4.78 2.46 26.93
CA LYS A 230 -3.47 3.06 26.63
C LYS A 230 -2.34 2.06 26.72
N VAL A 231 -2.36 1.19 27.75
CA VAL A 231 -1.36 0.13 27.91
C VAL A 231 -1.46 -0.86 26.75
N LEU A 232 -2.66 -1.37 26.43
CA LEU A 232 -2.86 -2.29 25.31
C LEU A 232 -2.40 -1.72 23.97
N ILE A 233 -2.75 -0.47 23.69
CA ILE A 233 -2.32 0.24 22.47
C ILE A 233 -0.79 0.36 22.41
N GLN A 234 -0.15 0.74 23.52
CA GLN A 234 1.31 0.89 23.57
C GLN A 234 2.04 -0.46 23.47
N CYS A 235 1.47 -1.52 24.04
CA CYS A 235 2.03 -2.87 24.05
C CYS A 235 1.85 -3.63 22.74
N LEU A 236 0.94 -3.19 21.85
CA LEU A 236 0.67 -3.87 20.59
C LEU A 236 1.91 -3.94 19.69
N PHE A 237 2.65 -2.84 19.53
CA PHE A 237 3.86 -2.84 18.71
C PHE A 237 4.97 -3.74 19.28
N PRO A 238 5.34 -3.67 20.58
CA PRO A 238 6.21 -4.64 21.22
C PRO A 238 5.76 -6.09 21.04
N ALA A 239 4.46 -6.36 21.18
CA ALA A 239 3.93 -7.71 21.00
C ALA A 239 4.17 -8.23 19.57
N CYS A 240 3.94 -7.40 18.55
CA CYS A 240 4.27 -7.75 17.16
C CYS A 240 5.76 -8.06 16.96
N VAL A 241 6.64 -7.21 17.51
CA VAL A 241 8.10 -7.40 17.43
C VAL A 241 8.51 -8.71 18.12
N LEU A 242 8.09 -8.90 19.36
CA LEU A 242 8.45 -10.08 20.15
C LEU A 242 7.90 -11.36 19.49
N PHE A 243 6.66 -11.32 19.00
CA PHE A 243 6.07 -12.43 18.26
C PHE A 243 6.90 -12.76 17.01
N SER A 244 7.24 -11.78 16.16
CA SER A 244 8.00 -12.04 14.93
C SER A 244 9.41 -12.58 15.16
N LEU A 245 10.08 -12.17 16.24
CA LEU A 245 11.47 -12.57 16.50
C LEU A 245 11.57 -13.87 17.31
N PHE A 246 10.73 -14.03 18.33
CA PHE A 246 10.89 -15.10 19.31
C PHE A 246 9.92 -16.25 19.11
N ALA A 247 8.67 -16.01 18.70
CA ALA A 247 7.72 -17.10 18.53
C ALA A 247 8.20 -18.16 17.53
N PRO A 248 8.77 -17.81 16.35
CA PRO A 248 9.33 -18.81 15.42
C PRO A 248 10.45 -19.67 16.00
N LEU A 249 11.18 -19.17 17.01
CA LEU A 249 12.32 -19.85 17.64
C LEU A 249 11.88 -20.70 18.83
N ILE A 250 10.97 -20.19 19.66
CA ILE A 250 10.51 -20.82 20.90
C ILE A 250 9.51 -21.93 20.65
N VAL A 251 8.59 -21.76 19.70
CA VAL A 251 7.58 -22.78 19.40
C VAL A 251 8.29 -23.96 18.74
N GLU A 252 8.24 -25.12 19.39
CA GLU A 252 8.87 -26.35 18.90
C GLU A 252 8.23 -26.79 17.58
N PRO A 253 9.04 -27.17 16.57
CA PRO A 253 8.55 -27.81 15.35
C PRO A 253 7.69 -29.04 15.65
N ASP A 254 6.81 -29.40 14.72
CA ASP A 254 5.95 -30.60 14.79
C ASP A 254 4.95 -30.61 15.97
N THR A 255 4.75 -29.47 16.61
CA THR A 255 3.66 -29.29 17.60
C THR A 255 2.38 -28.80 16.91
N PRO A 256 1.19 -29.12 17.43
CA PRO A 256 -0.07 -28.62 16.88
C PRO A 256 -0.14 -27.09 16.80
N LEU A 257 0.52 -26.40 17.74
CA LEU A 257 0.64 -24.94 17.74
C LEU A 257 1.52 -24.44 16.59
N PHE A 258 2.66 -25.10 16.33
CA PHE A 258 3.55 -24.76 15.23
C PHE A 258 2.82 -24.89 13.89
N ASP A 259 2.17 -26.02 13.65
CA ASP A 259 1.44 -26.28 12.41
C ASP A 259 0.29 -25.31 12.21
N PHE A 260 -0.44 -24.98 13.29
CA PHE A 260 -1.49 -23.97 13.24
C PHE A 260 -0.93 -22.59 12.84
N LEU A 261 0.12 -22.10 13.52
CA LEU A 261 0.74 -20.81 13.21
C LEU A 261 1.32 -20.80 11.80
N ASN A 262 1.98 -21.88 11.39
CA ASN A 262 2.60 -22.01 10.09
C ASN A 262 1.55 -22.02 8.97
N LYS A 263 0.41 -22.69 9.17
CA LYS A 263 -0.73 -22.69 8.24
C LYS A 263 -1.38 -21.31 8.15
N VAL A 264 -1.68 -20.67 9.29
CA VAL A 264 -2.29 -19.34 9.33
C VAL A 264 -1.39 -18.28 8.67
N LEU A 265 -0.08 -18.38 8.87
CA LEU A 265 0.91 -17.46 8.34
C LEU A 265 1.44 -17.87 6.94
N ASN A 266 0.81 -18.84 6.27
CA ASN A 266 1.19 -19.33 4.94
C ASN A 266 2.72 -19.63 4.82
N ARG A 267 3.25 -20.48 5.70
CA ARG A 267 4.67 -20.87 5.79
C ARG A 267 5.67 -19.77 6.19
N ARG A 268 5.22 -18.51 6.36
CA ARG A 268 6.11 -17.38 6.76
C ARG A 268 6.66 -17.50 8.17
N PHE A 269 5.96 -18.22 9.04
CA PHE A 269 6.43 -18.52 10.38
C PHE A 269 7.70 -19.39 10.33
N TYR A 270 7.64 -20.48 9.57
CA TYR A 270 8.80 -21.35 9.34
C TYR A 270 9.92 -20.63 8.58
N ALA A 271 9.61 -19.85 7.55
CA ALA A 271 10.61 -19.04 6.85
C ALA A 271 11.38 -18.11 7.79
N SER A 272 10.66 -17.40 8.68
CA SER A 272 11.29 -16.51 9.68
C SER A 272 12.23 -17.28 10.62
N ARG A 273 11.86 -18.50 11.03
CA ARG A 273 12.70 -19.38 11.84
C ARG A 273 14.02 -19.71 11.14
N LEU A 274 13.95 -20.17 9.89
CA LEU A 274 15.15 -20.54 9.11
C LEU A 274 16.11 -19.36 8.96
N TYR A 275 15.60 -18.20 8.54
CA TYR A 275 16.41 -17.00 8.39
C TYR A 275 17.09 -16.56 9.69
N LEU A 276 16.38 -16.64 10.82
CA LEU A 276 16.94 -16.29 12.14
C LEU A 276 18.00 -17.29 12.64
N GLN A 277 17.92 -18.56 12.22
CA GLN A 277 18.88 -19.60 12.60
C GLN A 277 20.13 -19.61 11.70
N GLU A 278 19.96 -19.36 10.41
CA GLU A 278 21.05 -19.40 9.42
C GLU A 278 21.92 -18.14 9.41
N ASN A 279 21.39 -17.00 9.87
CA ASN A 279 22.05 -15.70 9.72
C ASN A 279 22.47 -15.09 11.07
N PRO A 280 23.73 -14.67 11.24
CA PRO A 280 24.19 -14.05 12.47
C PRO A 280 23.61 -12.64 12.63
N LEU A 281 23.23 -12.31 13.87
CA LEU A 281 22.82 -10.95 14.24
C LEU A 281 24.05 -10.05 14.40
N THR A 282 24.09 -8.93 13.69
CA THR A 282 25.15 -7.92 13.83
C THR A 282 24.61 -6.53 14.12
N LEU A 283 25.50 -5.64 14.57
CA LEU A 283 25.12 -4.27 14.91
C LEU A 283 24.69 -3.44 13.70
N LEU A 284 25.32 -3.67 12.54
CA LEU A 284 25.17 -2.87 11.31
C LEU A 284 24.57 -3.66 10.13
N GLY A 285 24.03 -4.85 10.41
CA GLY A 285 23.40 -5.70 9.40
C GLY A 285 24.42 -6.40 8.50
N ASN A 286 23.97 -7.47 7.84
CA ASN A 286 24.80 -8.30 6.97
C ASN A 286 24.06 -8.66 5.69
N ARG A 287 24.80 -9.17 4.70
CA ARG A 287 24.19 -9.89 3.58
C ARG A 287 23.58 -11.17 4.12
N ILE A 288 22.29 -11.36 3.84
CA ILE A 288 21.57 -12.57 4.21
C ILE A 288 21.96 -13.68 3.24
N TYR A 289 22.34 -14.82 3.79
CA TYR A 289 22.44 -16.09 3.09
C TYR A 289 21.14 -16.86 3.31
N ALA A 290 20.63 -17.49 2.26
CA ALA A 290 19.48 -18.38 2.35
C ALA A 290 19.85 -19.70 1.68
N SER A 291 19.81 -20.79 2.44
CA SER A 291 20.00 -22.14 1.91
C SER A 291 18.78 -22.65 1.11
N HIS A 292 17.69 -21.88 1.13
CA HIS A 292 16.36 -22.28 0.72
C HIS A 292 15.66 -21.22 -0.17
N THR A 293 14.52 -21.58 -0.74
CA THR A 293 13.75 -20.72 -1.66
C THR A 293 12.63 -19.91 -1.00
N TYR A 294 12.41 -20.05 0.32
CA TYR A 294 11.37 -19.29 1.03
C TYR A 294 11.65 -17.79 1.04
N ALA A 295 10.62 -16.99 0.77
CA ALA A 295 10.70 -15.53 0.86
C ALA A 295 10.68 -15.05 2.32
N LEU A 296 11.56 -14.11 2.66
CA LEU A 296 11.55 -13.41 3.94
C LEU A 296 10.49 -12.30 3.95
N ASP A 297 9.25 -12.67 4.23
CA ASP A 297 8.09 -11.77 4.25
C ASP A 297 7.77 -11.22 5.65
N SER A 298 8.77 -10.98 6.50
CA SER A 298 8.56 -10.35 7.82
C SER A 298 9.39 -9.10 7.95
N SER A 299 8.74 -7.93 7.97
CA SER A 299 9.43 -6.63 8.07
C SER A 299 10.39 -6.57 9.25
N TYR A 300 10.01 -7.14 10.39
CA TYR A 300 10.81 -7.11 11.61
C TYR A 300 12.09 -7.93 11.49
N VAL A 301 11.97 -9.16 10.97
CA VAL A 301 13.12 -10.04 10.74
C VAL A 301 14.01 -9.48 9.64
N THR A 302 13.43 -8.99 8.53
CA THR A 302 14.15 -8.30 7.45
C THR A 302 14.95 -7.11 7.99
N LEU A 303 14.33 -6.24 8.80
CA LEU A 303 15.00 -5.07 9.36
C LEU A 303 16.13 -5.48 10.31
N LEU A 304 15.93 -6.49 11.13
CA LEU A 304 16.95 -6.95 12.07
C LEU A 304 18.17 -7.52 11.34
N LEU A 305 17.95 -8.39 10.34
CA LEU A 305 19.03 -9.09 9.63
C LEU A 305 19.76 -8.18 8.63
N TYR A 306 19.04 -7.48 7.76
CA TYR A 306 19.67 -6.56 6.79
C TYR A 306 20.08 -5.23 7.43
N GLY A 307 19.28 -4.70 8.36
CA GLY A 307 19.49 -3.38 8.96
C GLY A 307 20.38 -3.37 10.20
N GLY A 308 20.54 -4.52 10.86
CA GLY A 308 21.29 -4.65 12.10
C GLY A 308 20.56 -4.12 13.33
N ILE A 309 21.11 -4.46 14.49
CA ILE A 309 20.52 -4.14 15.80
C ILE A 309 20.36 -2.63 16.00
N ILE A 310 21.32 -1.81 15.55
CA ILE A 310 21.29 -0.35 15.77
C ILE A 310 20.09 0.27 15.04
N LEU A 311 19.95 0.00 13.74
CA LEU A 311 18.83 0.53 12.96
C LEU A 311 17.50 -0.03 13.47
N PHE A 312 17.45 -1.32 13.79
CA PHE A 312 16.28 -1.98 14.34
C PHE A 312 15.76 -1.30 15.62
N VAL A 313 16.64 -1.04 16.59
CA VAL A 313 16.29 -0.39 17.86
C VAL A 313 15.82 1.05 17.63
N LEU A 314 16.50 1.81 16.77
CA LEU A 314 16.11 3.20 16.46
C LEU A 314 14.70 3.28 15.89
N VAL A 315 14.39 2.37 14.98
CA VAL A 315 13.08 2.28 14.35
C VAL A 315 12.01 1.85 15.36
N CYS A 316 12.30 0.86 16.21
CA CYS A 316 11.38 0.45 17.27
C CYS A 316 11.09 1.60 18.24
N ALA A 317 12.11 2.35 18.63
CA ALA A 317 11.96 3.55 19.45
C ALA A 317 11.10 4.62 18.76
N GLY A 318 11.30 4.83 17.46
CA GLY A 318 10.49 5.74 16.64
C GLY A 318 9.01 5.36 16.62
N TYR A 319 8.69 4.08 16.43
CA TYR A 319 7.32 3.56 16.49
C TYR A 319 6.69 3.73 17.88
N LEU A 320 7.40 3.33 18.94
CA LEU A 320 6.92 3.44 20.31
C LEU A 320 6.61 4.90 20.68
N TYR A 321 7.52 5.81 20.31
CA TYR A 321 7.33 7.24 20.52
C TYR A 321 6.15 7.78 19.71
N ALA A 322 6.03 7.42 18.43
CA ALA A 322 4.94 7.88 17.58
C ALA A 322 3.57 7.41 18.09
N ILE A 323 3.45 6.15 18.52
CA ILE A 323 2.22 5.60 19.12
C ILE A 323 1.85 6.38 20.40
N TYR A 324 2.82 6.59 21.29
CA TYR A 324 2.63 7.37 22.51
C TYR A 324 2.19 8.82 22.19
N ALA A 325 2.87 9.48 21.26
CA ALA A 325 2.58 10.85 20.87
C ALA A 325 1.21 10.98 20.18
N SER A 326 0.84 10.03 19.31
CA SER A 326 -0.48 9.96 18.70
C SER A 326 -1.58 9.77 19.73
N MET A 327 -1.40 8.90 20.72
CA MET A 327 -2.36 8.76 21.83
C MET A 327 -2.50 10.06 22.63
N LYS A 328 -1.39 10.73 22.96
CA LYS A 328 -1.39 11.99 23.72
C LYS A 328 -2.12 13.11 22.96
N LYS A 329 -1.94 13.18 21.64
CA LYS A 329 -2.61 14.17 20.77
C LYS A 329 -4.01 13.75 20.32
N GLN A 330 -4.48 12.56 20.70
CA GLN A 330 -5.74 11.97 20.22
C GLN A 330 -5.82 11.93 18.68
N ASP A 331 -4.69 11.66 18.03
CA ASP A 331 -4.58 11.55 16.58
C ASP A 331 -5.07 10.16 16.14
N ALA A 332 -6.39 10.04 15.97
CA ALA A 332 -7.03 8.80 15.56
C ALA A 332 -6.48 8.27 14.22
N ARG A 333 -6.19 9.17 13.27
CA ARG A 333 -5.68 8.80 11.94
C ARG A 333 -4.28 8.22 12.03
N GLY A 334 -3.36 8.93 12.70
CA GLY A 334 -2.00 8.46 12.92
C GLY A 334 -1.97 7.12 13.66
N LEU A 335 -2.76 6.99 14.73
CA LEU A 335 -2.80 5.76 15.54
C LEU A 335 -3.31 4.55 14.74
N SER A 336 -4.33 4.75 13.91
CA SER A 336 -4.86 3.69 13.04
C SER A 336 -3.80 3.17 12.06
N ILE A 337 -3.05 4.09 11.44
CA ILE A 337 -1.98 3.75 10.49
C ILE A 337 -0.86 3.03 11.23
N LEU A 338 -0.36 3.58 12.34
CA LEU A 338 0.75 3.00 13.10
C LEU A 338 0.47 1.56 13.54
N LEU A 339 -0.71 1.29 14.12
CA LEU A 339 -1.05 -0.04 14.65
C LEU A 339 -1.36 -1.06 13.55
N SER A 340 -2.12 -0.67 12.51
CA SER A 340 -2.40 -1.58 11.40
C SER A 340 -1.13 -1.99 10.66
N PHE A 341 -0.23 -1.03 10.40
CA PHE A 341 1.05 -1.30 9.75
C PHE A 341 1.99 -2.12 10.64
N ALA A 342 1.98 -1.91 11.97
CA ALA A 342 2.71 -2.76 12.90
C ALA A 342 2.29 -4.24 12.79
N ILE A 343 0.99 -4.53 12.82
CA ILE A 343 0.48 -5.90 12.65
C ILE A 343 0.85 -6.44 11.26
N ALA A 344 0.70 -5.62 10.21
CA ALA A 344 1.06 -6.00 8.85
C ALA A 344 2.54 -6.40 8.72
N GLY A 345 3.43 -5.72 9.46
CA GLY A 345 4.87 -5.98 9.45
C GLY A 345 5.27 -7.38 9.92
N VAL A 346 4.39 -8.08 10.65
CA VAL A 346 4.62 -9.47 11.06
C VAL A 346 4.67 -10.40 9.85
N ILE A 347 3.79 -10.15 8.88
CA ILE A 347 3.43 -11.09 7.80
C ILE A 347 3.71 -10.58 6.40
N GLU A 348 4.15 -9.33 6.30
CA GLU A 348 4.52 -8.71 5.04
C GLU A 348 5.78 -7.84 5.23
N PRO A 349 6.59 -7.67 4.17
CA PRO A 349 7.78 -6.81 4.21
C PRO A 349 7.43 -5.30 4.11
N PHE A 350 6.21 -4.87 4.47
CA PHE A 350 5.74 -3.49 4.26
C PHE A 350 6.47 -2.41 5.04
N LEU A 351 6.86 -2.67 6.28
CA LEU A 351 7.38 -1.61 7.14
C LEU A 351 8.80 -1.19 6.73
N PHE A 352 9.59 -2.14 6.21
CA PHE A 352 11.04 -1.96 6.00
C PHE A 352 11.49 -2.53 4.66
N ASN A 353 10.89 -2.01 3.59
CA ASN A 353 11.27 -2.31 2.22
C ASN A 353 11.34 -0.99 1.42
N LEU A 354 12.15 -0.94 0.37
CA LEU A 354 12.23 0.11 -0.67
C LEU A 354 10.87 0.57 -1.25
N SER A 355 9.77 -0.05 -0.84
CA SER A 355 8.46 0.06 -1.44
C SER A 355 7.75 1.39 -1.27
N PHE A 356 8.22 2.36 -0.47
CA PHE A 356 7.56 3.68 -0.24
C PHE A 356 6.07 3.65 0.14
N LYS A 357 5.50 2.46 0.27
CA LYS A 357 4.12 2.17 0.67
C LYS A 357 3.94 2.25 2.18
N ASN A 358 5.04 2.35 2.93
CA ASN A 358 4.99 2.54 4.37
C ASN A 358 4.60 3.98 4.74
N LEU A 359 3.29 4.24 4.81
CA LEU A 359 2.75 5.54 5.21
C LEU A 359 2.93 5.82 6.71
N SER A 360 3.13 4.79 7.54
CA SER A 360 3.37 4.96 8.97
C SER A 360 4.68 5.73 9.21
N LEU A 361 5.65 5.59 8.30
CA LEU A 361 6.92 6.31 8.35
C LEU A 361 6.74 7.83 8.33
N LEU A 362 5.82 8.32 7.49
CA LEU A 362 5.52 9.74 7.40
C LEU A 362 4.92 10.28 8.70
N ILE A 363 4.15 9.45 9.41
CA ILE A 363 3.60 9.77 10.73
C ILE A 363 4.74 9.86 11.75
N ILE A 364 5.62 8.85 11.80
CA ILE A 364 6.78 8.82 12.71
C ILE A 364 7.67 10.05 12.48
N ALA A 365 8.02 10.34 11.22
CA ALA A 365 8.80 11.52 10.84
C ALA A 365 8.16 12.82 11.36
N GLY A 366 6.86 12.99 11.14
CA GLY A 366 6.11 14.17 11.57
C GLY A 366 6.16 14.37 13.10
N TYR A 367 6.09 13.29 13.87
CA TYR A 367 6.23 13.36 15.33
C TYR A 367 7.67 13.65 15.78
N LEU A 368 8.67 12.98 15.20
CA LEU A 368 10.07 13.18 15.56
C LEU A 368 10.53 14.63 15.32
N PHE A 369 10.24 15.21 14.14
CA PHE A 369 10.59 16.61 13.88
C PHE A 369 9.82 17.61 14.74
N SER A 370 8.67 17.23 15.30
CA SER A 370 7.94 18.11 16.22
C SER A 370 8.67 18.31 17.56
N LEU A 371 9.61 17.42 17.92
CA LEU A 371 10.47 17.55 19.11
C LEU A 371 11.57 18.60 18.93
N CYS A 372 12.02 18.85 17.70
CA CYS A 372 13.21 19.65 17.40
C CYS A 372 12.93 21.16 17.21
N ARG A 373 11.74 21.65 17.57
CA ARG A 373 11.25 22.99 17.19
C ARG A 373 11.96 24.20 17.81
N ASN A 374 12.84 24.02 18.79
CA ASN A 374 13.36 25.12 19.64
C ASN A 374 14.87 25.42 19.48
N GLY A 375 15.49 25.06 18.35
CA GLY A 375 16.92 25.28 18.06
C GLY A 375 17.24 26.60 17.33
N ARG A 376 18.48 27.11 17.47
CA ARG A 376 18.99 28.20 16.62
C ARG A 376 19.20 27.65 15.21
N LYS A 377 18.55 28.22 14.20
CA LYS A 377 18.58 27.69 12.85
C LYS A 377 19.88 28.07 12.14
N VAL A 378 20.59 27.08 11.60
CA VAL A 378 21.71 27.26 10.67
C VAL A 378 21.18 27.06 9.24
N LEU A 379 21.54 27.95 8.33
CA LEU A 379 21.20 27.85 6.91
C LEU A 379 22.40 27.29 6.15
N LEU A 380 22.20 26.20 5.40
CA LEU A 380 23.15 25.77 4.36
C LEU A 380 23.02 26.67 3.14
N CYS A 381 21.87 26.61 2.44
CA CYS A 381 21.57 27.45 1.28
C CYS A 381 20.11 27.97 1.27
N GLY A 382 19.50 28.19 2.44
CA GLY A 382 18.06 28.53 2.51
C GLY A 382 17.66 29.88 1.90
N PHE A 383 18.63 30.74 1.52
CA PHE A 383 18.35 31.98 0.76
C PHE A 383 17.82 31.70 -0.66
N LEU A 384 17.99 30.48 -1.17
CA LEU A 384 17.45 30.02 -2.46
C LEU A 384 16.04 29.42 -2.36
N ASP A 385 15.53 29.20 -1.14
CA ASP A 385 14.20 28.59 -0.92
C ASP A 385 13.09 29.63 -1.09
N ARG A 386 12.79 29.95 -2.35
CA ARG A 386 11.74 30.90 -2.71
C ARG A 386 10.35 30.27 -2.57
N GLU A 387 9.37 31.10 -2.22
CA GLU A 387 7.97 30.68 -2.25
C GLU A 387 7.43 30.68 -3.68
N ILE A 388 6.87 29.55 -4.10
CA ILE A 388 6.20 29.40 -5.40
C ILE A 388 4.70 29.28 -5.16
N GLY A 389 3.90 30.09 -5.85
CA GLY A 389 2.44 29.97 -5.85
C GLY A 389 2.01 28.78 -6.70
N ILE A 390 1.48 27.74 -6.07
CA ILE A 390 0.96 26.54 -6.76
C ILE A 390 -0.51 26.37 -6.39
N SER A 391 -1.37 26.21 -7.42
CA SER A 391 -2.75 25.78 -7.23
C SER A 391 -2.80 24.26 -7.18
N LEU A 392 -2.94 23.70 -5.98
CA LEU A 392 -3.19 22.26 -5.84
C LEU A 392 -4.63 21.94 -6.27
N PRO A 393 -4.84 20.90 -7.09
CA PRO A 393 -6.19 20.46 -7.43
C PRO A 393 -6.88 19.97 -6.15
N GLU A 394 -8.12 20.43 -5.91
CA GLU A 394 -8.95 19.86 -4.85
C GLU A 394 -9.43 18.46 -5.28
N VAL A 395 -8.63 17.43 -4.97
CA VAL A 395 -8.93 16.01 -5.30
C VAL A 395 -10.26 15.56 -4.67
N PHE A 396 -10.65 16.17 -3.55
CA PHE A 396 -11.98 16.04 -2.94
C PHE A 396 -12.58 17.44 -2.70
N GLY A 397 -12.68 18.23 -3.77
CA GLY A 397 -13.42 19.49 -3.76
C GLY A 397 -14.91 19.24 -3.68
N ARG A 398 -15.53 19.56 -2.54
CA ARG A 398 -16.98 19.62 -2.31
C ARG A 398 -17.79 18.50 -3.01
N GLY A 399 -17.54 17.24 -2.65
CA GLY A 399 -18.48 16.16 -2.96
C GLY A 399 -19.90 16.60 -2.59
N GLY A 400 -20.80 16.59 -3.57
CA GLY A 400 -22.09 17.27 -3.59
C GLY A 400 -22.76 17.37 -2.22
N ARG A 401 -22.60 18.53 -1.57
CA ARG A 401 -23.25 18.81 -0.29
C ARG A 401 -24.76 18.72 -0.53
N ASN A 402 -25.39 17.76 0.13
CA ASN A 402 -26.84 17.59 0.36
C ASN A 402 -27.68 16.96 -0.75
N ALA A 403 -27.32 15.78 -1.26
CA ALA A 403 -28.40 14.84 -1.55
C ALA A 403 -28.98 14.39 -0.20
N GLY A 404 -30.29 14.60 0.01
CA GLY A 404 -30.97 13.99 1.17
C GLY A 404 -30.78 12.48 1.13
N LEU A 405 -30.89 11.80 2.29
CA LEU A 405 -30.67 10.34 2.40
C LEU A 405 -31.41 9.55 1.30
N LYS A 406 -32.65 9.96 0.97
CA LYS A 406 -33.45 9.39 -0.13
C LYS A 406 -32.80 9.51 -1.51
N GLY A 407 -32.15 10.64 -1.81
CA GLY A 407 -31.47 10.86 -3.09
C GLY A 407 -30.19 10.04 -3.24
N GLU A 408 -29.46 9.82 -2.14
CA GLU A 408 -28.29 8.95 -2.13
C GLU A 408 -28.67 7.47 -2.28
N ILE A 409 -29.72 7.03 -1.56
CA ILE A 409 -30.27 5.68 -1.70
C ILE A 409 -30.70 5.45 -3.15
N LYS A 410 -31.41 6.40 -3.77
CA LYS A 410 -31.80 6.32 -5.19
C LYS A 410 -30.58 6.23 -6.12
N ALA A 411 -29.52 6.99 -5.86
CA ALA A 411 -28.29 6.94 -6.65
C ALA A 411 -27.62 5.56 -6.58
N VAL A 412 -27.53 4.98 -5.38
CA VAL A 412 -26.99 3.64 -5.19
C VAL A 412 -27.83 2.60 -5.93
N PHE A 413 -29.16 2.63 -5.78
CA PHE A 413 -30.04 1.68 -6.46
C PHE A 413 -29.98 1.77 -7.99
N LEU A 414 -29.99 2.97 -8.55
CA LEU A 414 -29.90 3.16 -10.00
C LEU A 414 -28.55 2.70 -10.55
N SER A 415 -27.47 3.02 -9.84
CA SER A 415 -26.11 2.61 -10.24
C SER A 415 -25.92 1.10 -10.08
N LEU A 416 -26.56 0.49 -9.07
CA LEU A 416 -26.57 -0.95 -8.88
C LEU A 416 -27.35 -1.65 -9.98
N ALA A 417 -28.53 -1.15 -10.34
CA ALA A 417 -29.32 -1.68 -11.45
C ALA A 417 -28.53 -1.62 -12.78
N LEU A 418 -27.86 -0.50 -13.05
CA LEU A 418 -26.98 -0.36 -14.21
C LEU A 418 -25.81 -1.36 -14.17
N GLY A 419 -25.19 -1.54 -13.00
CA GLY A 419 -24.13 -2.52 -12.79
C GLY A 419 -24.60 -3.95 -13.03
N MET A 420 -25.76 -4.33 -12.48
CA MET A 420 -26.37 -5.64 -12.67
C MET A 420 -26.71 -5.90 -14.14
N ALA A 421 -27.24 -4.91 -14.86
CA ALA A 421 -27.52 -5.02 -16.29
C ALA A 421 -26.23 -5.23 -17.10
N ALA A 422 -25.18 -4.44 -16.83
CA ALA A 422 -23.88 -4.58 -17.50
C ALA A 422 -23.20 -5.92 -17.16
N GLY A 423 -23.27 -6.35 -15.90
CA GLY A 423 -22.75 -7.65 -15.46
C GLY A 423 -23.48 -8.83 -16.08
N GLY A 424 -24.82 -8.77 -16.17
CA GLY A 424 -25.63 -9.76 -16.86
C GLY A 424 -25.29 -9.82 -18.35
N ALA A 425 -25.18 -8.67 -19.02
CA ALA A 425 -24.74 -8.61 -20.40
C ALA A 425 -23.35 -9.23 -20.59
N PHE A 426 -22.38 -8.89 -19.73
CA PHE A 426 -21.06 -9.51 -19.74
C PHE A 426 -21.11 -11.02 -19.51
N TYR A 427 -21.93 -11.48 -18.55
CA TYR A 427 -22.04 -12.91 -18.23
C TYR A 427 -22.64 -13.70 -19.39
N PHE A 428 -23.69 -13.21 -20.05
CA PHE A 428 -24.39 -13.96 -21.11
C PHE A 428 -23.80 -13.76 -22.51
N LEU A 429 -23.24 -12.58 -22.81
CA LEU A 429 -22.72 -12.24 -24.13
C LEU A 429 -21.19 -12.36 -24.22
N GLY A 430 -20.48 -12.37 -23.08
CA GLY A 430 -19.04 -12.54 -23.05
C GLY A 430 -18.66 -13.99 -23.32
N GLY A 431 -18.09 -14.26 -24.48
CA GLY A 431 -17.37 -15.49 -24.75
C GLY A 431 -16.13 -15.53 -23.87
N LEU A 432 -16.13 -16.40 -22.86
CA LEU A 432 -14.93 -16.74 -22.10
C LEU A 432 -14.44 -18.10 -22.58
N PRO A 433 -13.12 -18.28 -22.73
CA PRO A 433 -12.54 -19.52 -23.23
C PRO A 433 -12.85 -20.65 -22.25
N GLU A 434 -13.13 -21.84 -22.76
CA GLU A 434 -13.49 -23.00 -21.93
C GLU A 434 -12.29 -23.57 -21.16
N THR A 435 -11.07 -23.22 -21.58
CA THR A 435 -9.82 -23.75 -21.05
C THR A 435 -8.80 -22.64 -20.78
N ALA A 436 -8.03 -22.78 -19.70
CA ALA A 436 -6.84 -21.97 -19.44
C ALA A 436 -5.59 -22.85 -19.24
N TYR A 437 -4.47 -22.43 -19.83
CA TYR A 437 -3.16 -23.05 -19.63
C TYR A 437 -2.26 -22.12 -18.84
N VAL A 438 -1.60 -22.65 -17.81
CA VAL A 438 -0.68 -21.88 -16.96
C VAL A 438 0.67 -22.56 -16.94
N GLY A 439 1.73 -21.80 -17.17
CA GLY A 439 3.11 -22.30 -17.11
C GLY A 439 3.45 -22.87 -15.72
N GLU A 440 4.27 -23.91 -15.69
CA GLU A 440 4.62 -24.66 -14.46
C GLU A 440 5.16 -23.75 -13.36
N LYS A 441 6.02 -22.79 -13.70
CA LYS A 441 6.61 -21.82 -12.77
C LYS A 441 5.58 -21.00 -11.99
N TYR A 442 4.36 -20.89 -12.50
CA TYR A 442 3.26 -20.12 -11.92
C TYR A 442 2.22 -21.00 -11.22
N CYS A 443 2.47 -22.31 -11.11
CA CYS A 443 1.60 -23.26 -10.46
C CYS A 443 2.22 -23.71 -9.13
N ASP A 444 1.54 -23.39 -8.03
CA ASP A 444 1.88 -23.88 -6.68
C ASP A 444 0.75 -24.82 -6.26
N ILE A 445 0.71 -25.99 -6.91
CA ILE A 445 -0.34 -27.00 -6.76
C ILE A 445 0.32 -28.36 -6.62
N GLU A 446 -0.01 -29.07 -5.55
CA GLU A 446 0.41 -30.46 -5.32
C GLU A 446 -0.67 -31.41 -5.90
N GLY A 447 -0.27 -32.39 -6.73
CA GLY A 447 -1.17 -33.47 -7.22
C GLY A 447 -0.99 -33.89 -8.69
N GLU A 448 -1.64 -35.00 -9.08
CA GLU A 448 -1.71 -35.48 -10.47
C GLU A 448 -2.63 -34.57 -11.30
N LYS A 449 -2.05 -33.56 -11.94
CA LYS A 449 -2.74 -32.80 -12.98
C LYS A 449 -2.15 -33.10 -14.34
N THR A 450 -2.98 -32.93 -15.37
CA THR A 450 -2.60 -33.11 -16.77
C THR A 450 -1.62 -32.01 -17.16
N PHE A 451 -0.34 -32.29 -16.95
CA PHE A 451 0.74 -31.55 -17.58
C PHE A 451 0.71 -31.87 -19.07
N ILE A 452 0.44 -30.86 -19.89
CA ILE A 452 0.29 -31.01 -21.32
C ILE A 452 1.54 -30.46 -22.00
N PRO A 453 2.24 -31.26 -22.83
CA PRO A 453 3.34 -30.77 -23.63
C PRO A 453 2.91 -29.57 -24.46
N TYR A 454 3.77 -28.57 -24.58
CA TYR A 454 3.43 -27.32 -25.26
C TYR A 454 2.91 -27.52 -26.70
N SER A 455 3.51 -28.47 -27.43
CA SER A 455 3.11 -28.82 -28.81
C SER A 455 1.66 -29.29 -28.93
N GLU A 456 1.06 -29.76 -27.83
CA GLU A 456 -0.33 -30.17 -27.76
C GLU A 456 -1.23 -29.03 -27.26
N ALA A 457 -0.77 -28.24 -26.29
CA ALA A 457 -1.54 -27.13 -25.71
C ALA A 457 -1.87 -26.04 -26.75
N VAL A 458 -0.93 -25.70 -27.64
CA VAL A 458 -1.12 -24.63 -28.67
C VAL A 458 -2.17 -25.00 -29.74
N LYS A 459 -2.55 -26.27 -29.83
CA LYS A 459 -3.60 -26.72 -30.76
C LYS A 459 -5.01 -26.33 -30.28
N ASP A 460 -5.16 -25.89 -29.04
CA ASP A 460 -6.41 -25.46 -28.44
C ASP A 460 -6.72 -23.99 -28.79
N VAL A 461 -7.59 -23.79 -29.78
CA VAL A 461 -7.88 -22.46 -30.37
C VAL A 461 -8.79 -21.60 -29.48
N ASP A 462 -9.51 -22.22 -28.53
CA ASP A 462 -10.44 -21.55 -27.62
C ASP A 462 -9.90 -21.51 -26.17
N ALA A 463 -8.58 -21.41 -26.04
CA ALA A 463 -7.89 -21.40 -24.75
C ALA A 463 -7.12 -20.10 -24.50
N VAL A 464 -6.96 -19.77 -23.21
CA VAL A 464 -6.10 -18.66 -22.77
C VAL A 464 -4.83 -19.19 -22.14
N PHE A 465 -3.70 -18.59 -22.53
CA PHE A 465 -2.38 -18.97 -22.07
C PHE A 465 -1.82 -17.90 -21.11
N TYR A 466 -1.41 -18.34 -19.92
CA TYR A 466 -0.79 -17.49 -18.91
C TYR A 466 0.65 -17.92 -18.63
N GLY A 467 1.54 -16.92 -18.52
CA GLY A 467 2.94 -17.15 -18.14
C GLY A 467 3.81 -17.76 -19.24
N TYR A 468 3.41 -17.63 -20.51
CA TYR A 468 4.15 -18.19 -21.64
C TYR A 468 5.55 -17.57 -21.80
N THR A 469 6.57 -18.45 -21.84
CA THR A 469 7.92 -18.12 -22.25
C THR A 469 8.37 -19.11 -23.33
N ALA A 470 8.95 -18.63 -24.44
CA ALA A 470 9.43 -19.50 -25.51
C ALA A 470 10.53 -20.44 -24.97
N GLY A 471 10.29 -21.76 -25.00
CA GLY A 471 11.22 -22.78 -24.51
C GLY A 471 10.77 -23.58 -23.27
N GLU A 472 9.56 -23.39 -22.75
CA GLU A 472 9.01 -24.24 -21.68
C GLU A 472 8.55 -25.62 -22.19
N GLU A 473 8.76 -26.67 -21.39
CA GLU A 473 8.48 -28.07 -21.75
C GLU A 473 6.96 -28.40 -21.80
N GLY A 474 6.14 -27.69 -21.02
CA GLY A 474 4.69 -27.90 -20.98
C GLY A 474 3.95 -26.96 -20.02
N MET A 475 2.63 -27.12 -19.92
CA MET A 475 1.73 -26.27 -19.14
C MET A 475 0.65 -27.10 -18.43
N TYR A 476 0.13 -26.58 -17.32
CA TYR A 476 -1.02 -27.18 -16.64
C TYR A 476 -2.33 -26.68 -17.24
N LYS A 477 -3.23 -27.62 -17.56
CA LYS A 477 -4.58 -27.35 -18.06
C LYS A 477 -5.58 -27.13 -16.92
N PHE A 478 -6.37 -26.07 -17.00
CA PHE A 478 -7.46 -25.74 -16.10
C PHE A 478 -8.76 -25.59 -16.89
N GLY A 479 -9.84 -26.16 -16.37
CA GLY A 479 -11.16 -26.16 -17.00
C GLY A 479 -12.28 -26.29 -15.96
N GLY A 480 -13.53 -26.34 -16.42
CA GLY A 480 -14.69 -26.61 -15.56
C GLY A 480 -14.89 -25.54 -14.47
N GLU A 481 -14.89 -25.98 -13.20
CA GLU A 481 -15.18 -25.11 -12.04
C GLU A 481 -14.21 -23.92 -11.91
N THR A 482 -12.95 -24.09 -12.30
CA THR A 482 -11.95 -23.01 -12.25
C THR A 482 -12.34 -21.86 -13.19
N ILE A 483 -12.75 -22.18 -14.40
CA ILE A 483 -13.15 -21.21 -15.43
C ILE A 483 -14.51 -20.61 -15.10
N ALA A 484 -15.44 -21.40 -14.58
CA ALA A 484 -16.73 -20.92 -14.09
C ALA A 484 -16.57 -19.88 -12.97
N PHE A 485 -15.64 -20.13 -12.02
CA PHE A 485 -15.30 -19.18 -10.98
C PHE A 485 -14.69 -17.88 -11.54
N ASP A 486 -13.80 -17.99 -12.54
CA ASP A 486 -13.21 -16.85 -13.22
C ASP A 486 -14.27 -15.98 -13.93
N ARG A 487 -15.24 -16.60 -14.60
CA ARG A 487 -16.39 -15.94 -15.22
C ARG A 487 -17.22 -15.19 -14.19
N LEU A 488 -17.60 -15.87 -13.10
CA LEU A 488 -18.37 -15.25 -12.01
C LEU A 488 -17.63 -14.03 -11.44
N ARG A 489 -16.34 -14.17 -11.20
CA ARG A 489 -15.49 -13.10 -10.67
C ARG A 489 -15.46 -11.89 -11.61
N ASP A 490 -15.25 -12.10 -12.90
CA ASP A 490 -15.21 -11.01 -13.88
C ASP A 490 -16.57 -10.31 -14.02
N THR A 491 -17.67 -11.05 -13.92
CA THR A 491 -19.02 -10.47 -13.81
C THR A 491 -19.17 -9.59 -12.56
N VAL A 492 -18.76 -10.08 -11.38
CA VAL A 492 -18.84 -9.30 -10.13
C VAL A 492 -18.01 -8.02 -10.22
N ARG A 493 -16.83 -8.04 -10.85
CA ARG A 493 -16.02 -6.85 -11.10
C ARG A 493 -16.74 -5.85 -11.99
N VAL A 494 -17.35 -6.30 -13.09
CA VAL A 494 -18.08 -5.41 -14.01
C VAL A 494 -19.23 -4.73 -13.26
N ILE A 495 -20.01 -5.50 -12.48
CA ILE A 495 -21.09 -4.95 -11.64
C ILE A 495 -20.53 -3.87 -10.72
N PHE A 496 -19.47 -4.18 -9.96
CA PHE A 496 -18.89 -3.25 -9.00
C PHE A 496 -18.36 -1.97 -9.66
N VAL A 497 -17.58 -2.08 -10.74
CA VAL A 497 -16.97 -0.94 -11.43
C VAL A 497 -18.04 -0.03 -12.02
N VAL A 498 -19.04 -0.60 -12.70
CA VAL A 498 -20.14 0.17 -13.29
C VAL A 498 -21.00 0.82 -12.21
N THR A 499 -21.29 0.12 -11.12
CA THR A 499 -22.03 0.69 -9.99
C THR A 499 -21.25 1.82 -9.31
N LEU A 500 -19.95 1.65 -9.09
CA LEU A 500 -19.12 2.69 -8.50
C LEU A 500 -19.03 3.92 -9.42
N ALA A 501 -18.79 3.70 -10.72
CA ALA A 501 -18.74 4.77 -11.72
C ALA A 501 -20.06 5.53 -11.79
N GLY A 502 -21.19 4.81 -11.88
CA GLY A 502 -22.53 5.41 -11.87
C GLY A 502 -22.78 6.25 -10.62
N TYR A 503 -22.39 5.74 -9.45
CA TYR A 503 -22.55 6.43 -8.17
C TYR A 503 -21.71 7.72 -8.12
N LEU A 504 -20.46 7.68 -8.58
CA LEU A 504 -19.56 8.83 -8.62
C LEU A 504 -20.05 9.90 -9.62
N VAL A 505 -20.49 9.48 -10.81
CA VAL A 505 -21.05 10.38 -11.84
C VAL A 505 -22.33 11.06 -11.32
N TRP A 506 -23.21 10.31 -10.65
CA TRP A 506 -24.41 10.89 -10.03
C TRP A 506 -24.06 11.96 -9.00
N GLY A 507 -23.07 11.69 -8.14
CA GLY A 507 -22.57 12.65 -7.16
C GLY A 507 -22.00 13.92 -7.79
N TYR A 508 -21.25 13.79 -8.88
CA TYR A 508 -20.67 14.92 -9.62
C TYR A 508 -21.74 15.75 -10.34
N TRP A 509 -22.68 15.10 -11.04
CA TRP A 509 -23.77 15.77 -11.75
C TRP A 509 -24.72 16.52 -10.80
N GLY A 510 -24.97 15.95 -9.62
CA GLY A 510 -25.72 16.62 -8.55
C GLY A 510 -25.04 17.90 -8.04
N SER A 511 -23.70 17.96 -8.08
CA SER A 511 -22.95 19.18 -7.75
C SER A 511 -23.09 20.24 -8.83
N LEU A 512 -22.90 19.88 -10.10
CA LEU A 512 -22.97 20.80 -11.25
C LEU A 512 -24.35 21.45 -11.44
N LYS A 513 -25.44 20.73 -11.15
CA LYS A 513 -26.80 21.30 -11.23
C LYS A 513 -27.08 22.35 -10.15
N ARG A 514 -26.38 22.30 -9.01
CA ARG A 514 -26.58 23.24 -7.90
C ARG A 514 -25.77 24.52 -8.02
N ASP A 515 -24.59 24.44 -8.62
CA ASP A 515 -23.80 25.64 -8.91
C ASP A 515 -24.48 26.51 -9.97
N ARG A 516 -25.20 25.89 -10.93
CA ARG A 516 -26.06 26.58 -11.91
C ARG A 516 -27.39 27.13 -11.37
N GLY A 517 -27.80 26.75 -10.16
CA GLY A 517 -29.03 27.26 -9.53
C GLY A 517 -28.79 28.38 -8.52
N LYS A 518 -27.57 28.92 -8.46
CA LYS A 518 -27.15 30.04 -7.60
C LYS A 518 -26.61 31.24 -8.39
N GLU A 519 -26.61 31.15 -9.72
CA GLU A 519 -26.55 32.27 -10.65
C GLU A 519 -27.98 32.70 -10.97
#